data_AF-A0A0D6L5T5-F1
#
_entry.id   AF-A0A0D6L5T5-F1
#
_cell.length_a   1.000
_cell.length_b   1.000
_cell.length_c   1.000
_cell.angle_alpha   90.00
_cell.angle_beta   90.00
_cell.angle_gamma   90.00
#
_symmetry.space_group_name_H-M   'P 1'
#
loop_
_entity.id
_entity.type
_entity.pdbx_description
1 polymer ?
#
loop_
_entity_poly.entity_id
_entity_poly.type
_entity_poly.pdbx_seq_one_letter_code
_entity_poly.pdbx_strand_id
1 'polypeptide(L)'
;MTANRRFYYTGDTGFCDREFKKIGDRLGPFDLAAIPIGAYCPRWIMKSQHVDPHEAVKIHELVKSKFSMGIHWGTYHMGSYEVSILKICFPQRKLQFSYTLP
;
A
#
# COMPACT_ATOMS: atom_id res chain seq x y z
N MET A 1 12.92 17.77 22.70
CA MET A 1 12.80 16.31 22.49
C MET A 1 12.29 16.10 21.07
N THR A 2 13.09 15.57 20.16
CA THR A 2 12.59 15.20 18.82
C THR A 2 11.65 14.01 18.97
N ALA A 3 10.43 14.11 18.46
CA ALA A 3 9.50 12.99 18.49
C ALA A 3 10.09 11.84 17.64
N ASN A 4 10.27 10.67 18.24
CA ASN A 4 10.77 9.48 17.55
C ASN A 4 9.70 8.98 16.57
N ARG A 5 9.84 9.32 15.28
CA ARG A 5 8.91 8.97 14.21
C ARG A 5 9.40 7.74 13.46
N ARG A 6 8.51 6.81 13.14
CA ARG A 6 8.84 5.60 12.37
C ARG A 6 8.14 5.63 11.01
N PHE A 7 8.93 5.55 9.95
CA PHE A 7 8.46 5.48 8.57
C PHE A 7 8.76 4.10 7.97
N TYR A 8 7.81 3.56 7.23
CA TYR A 8 7.97 2.30 6.49
C TYR A 8 7.83 2.53 4.99
N TYR A 9 8.80 2.07 4.22
CA TYR A 9 8.74 2.06 2.76
C TYR A 9 8.69 0.61 2.29
N THR A 10 7.62 0.24 1.60
CA THR A 10 7.36 -1.16 1.24
C THR A 10 8.21 -1.63 0.07
N GLY A 11 8.60 -0.71 -0.82
CA GLY A 11 9.15 -1.04 -2.13
C GLY A 11 8.13 -1.77 -3.02
N ASP A 12 8.61 -2.30 -4.14
CA ASP A 12 7.79 -3.14 -5.01
C ASP A 12 7.77 -4.56 -4.46
N THR A 13 6.58 -5.11 -4.30
CA THR A 13 6.40 -6.40 -3.63
C THR A 13 5.09 -7.06 -4.03
N GLY A 14 5.12 -8.39 -4.10
CA GLY A 14 3.91 -9.21 -4.04
C GLY A 14 3.34 -9.28 -2.62
N PHE A 15 2.08 -9.69 -2.49
CA PHE A 15 1.44 -9.78 -1.19
C PHE A 15 1.81 -11.07 -0.45
N CYS A 16 2.38 -10.95 0.75
CA CYS A 16 2.70 -12.06 1.65
C CYS A 16 2.32 -11.72 3.09
N ASP A 17 1.12 -12.14 3.50
CA ASP A 17 0.54 -11.85 4.82
C ASP A 17 1.51 -12.13 5.99
N ARG A 18 2.15 -13.30 5.98
CA ARG A 18 3.06 -13.75 7.04
C ARG A 18 4.25 -12.81 7.24
N GLU A 19 4.85 -12.32 6.15
CA GLU A 19 6.04 -11.48 6.24
C GLU A 19 5.70 -10.05 6.67
N PHE A 20 4.60 -9.47 6.15
CA PHE A 20 4.14 -8.15 6.61
C PHE A 20 3.71 -8.15 8.07
N LYS A 21 3.05 -9.23 8.54
CA LYS A 21 2.73 -9.39 9.95
C LYS A 21 3.97 -9.41 10.83
N LYS A 22 5.01 -10.16 10.44
CA LYS A 22 6.29 -10.19 11.18
C LYS A 22 6.94 -8.80 11.25
N ILE A 23 6.89 -8.03 10.17
CA ILE A 23 7.40 -6.65 10.14
C ILE A 23 6.63 -5.77 11.13
N GLY A 24 5.29 -5.81 11.12
CA GLY A 24 4.47 -5.06 12.06
C GLY A 24 4.62 -5.49 13.52
N ASP A 25 4.88 -6.78 13.77
CA ASP A 25 5.12 -7.30 15.11
C ASP A 25 6.52 -6.92 15.65
N ARG A 26 7.54 -6.87 14.78
CA ARG A 26 8.93 -6.60 15.18
C ARG A 26 9.31 -5.12 15.18
N LEU A 27 8.84 -4.36 14.19
CA LEU A 27 9.29 -3.00 13.92
C LEU A 27 8.18 -1.95 14.10
N GLY A 28 6.91 -2.36 13.99
CA GLY A 28 5.75 -1.50 14.17
C GLY A 28 5.49 -1.10 15.64
N PRO A 29 4.52 -0.20 15.90
CA PRO A 29 3.70 0.49 14.90
C PRO A 29 4.47 1.60 14.16
N PHE A 30 4.08 1.87 12.91
CA PHE A 30 4.65 2.96 12.10
C PHE A 30 3.74 4.19 12.14
N ASP A 31 4.32 5.39 12.05
CA ASP A 31 3.54 6.62 11.93
C ASP A 31 3.04 6.86 10.50
N LEU A 32 3.85 6.47 9.51
CA LEU A 32 3.53 6.60 8.10
C LEU A 32 4.14 5.43 7.32
N ALA A 33 3.39 4.89 6.36
CA ALA A 33 3.89 3.90 5.42
C ALA A 33 3.62 4.30 3.96
N ALA A 34 4.62 4.18 3.09
CA ALA A 34 4.46 4.35 1.66
C ALA A 34 4.29 2.97 0.99
N ILE A 35 3.10 2.70 0.44
CA ILE A 35 2.68 1.38 -0.05
C ILE A 35 2.29 1.49 -1.53
N PRO A 36 2.84 0.65 -2.42
CA PRO A 36 2.51 0.70 -3.85
C PRO A 36 1.05 0.31 -4.11
N ILE A 37 0.43 0.94 -5.09
CA ILE A 37 -0.96 0.65 -5.51
C ILE A 37 -1.14 0.59 -7.04
N GLY A 38 -0.03 0.64 -7.80
CA GLY A 38 -0.01 0.55 -9.26
C GLY A 38 0.73 -0.69 -9.77
N ALA A 39 0.89 -0.80 -11.09
CA ALA A 39 1.54 -1.91 -11.80
C ALA A 39 0.99 -3.32 -11.46
N TYR A 40 -0.25 -3.39 -10.96
CA TYR A 40 -0.81 -4.65 -10.46
C TYR A 40 -1.50 -5.49 -11.54
N CYS A 41 -1.76 -4.97 -12.74
CA CYS A 41 -2.52 -5.65 -13.79
C CYS A 41 -1.64 -6.04 -15.01
N PRO A 42 -1.85 -7.23 -15.60
CA PRO A 42 -2.84 -8.25 -15.22
C PRO A 42 -2.38 -9.15 -14.05
N ARG A 43 -3.30 -9.55 -13.15
CA ARG A 43 -2.94 -10.25 -11.89
C ARG A 43 -2.20 -11.56 -12.09
N TRP A 44 -2.49 -12.32 -13.15
CA TRP A 44 -1.87 -13.63 -13.38
C TRP A 44 -0.35 -13.54 -13.64
N ILE A 45 0.15 -12.40 -14.14
CA ILE A 45 1.59 -12.11 -14.23
C ILE A 45 2.04 -11.37 -12.97
N MET A 46 1.35 -10.27 -12.65
CA MET A 46 1.86 -9.26 -11.72
C MET A 46 1.72 -9.63 -10.25
N LYS A 47 0.83 -10.56 -9.86
CA LYS A 47 0.52 -10.82 -8.45
C LYS A 47 1.72 -11.23 -7.58
N SER A 48 2.71 -11.88 -8.17
CA SER A 48 3.92 -12.29 -7.46
C SER A 48 4.88 -11.12 -7.15
N GLN A 49 4.74 -10.00 -7.86
CA GLN A 49 5.69 -8.88 -7.84
C GLN A 49 5.05 -7.55 -7.42
N HIS A 50 3.74 -7.40 -7.61
CA HIS A 50 3.00 -6.17 -7.34
C HIS A 50 1.70 -6.46 -6.58
N VAL A 51 1.52 -5.75 -5.49
CA VAL A 51 0.26 -5.71 -4.74
C VAL A 51 -0.77 -4.87 -5.47
N ASP A 52 -2.03 -5.29 -5.36
CA ASP A 52 -3.15 -4.45 -5.76
C ASP A 52 -3.58 -3.49 -4.62
N PRO A 53 -4.47 -2.51 -4.89
CA PRO A 53 -4.92 -1.58 -3.86
C PRO A 53 -5.60 -2.25 -2.65
N HIS A 54 -6.24 -3.41 -2.80
CA HIS A 54 -6.86 -4.12 -1.68
C HIS A 54 -5.80 -4.80 -0.80
N GLU A 55 -4.78 -5.38 -1.42
CA GLU A 55 -3.61 -5.93 -0.73
C GLU A 55 -2.81 -4.83 -0.02
N ALA A 56 -2.70 -3.63 -0.60
CA ALA A 56 -2.06 -2.48 0.04
C ALA A 56 -2.76 -2.05 1.36
N VAL A 57 -4.09 -2.14 1.41
CA VAL A 57 -4.86 -1.91 2.66
C VAL A 57 -4.49 -2.96 3.72
N LYS A 58 -4.40 -4.23 3.33
CA LYS A 58 -4.00 -5.30 4.26
C LYS A 58 -2.57 -5.07 4.77
N ILE A 59 -1.65 -4.64 3.90
CA ILE A 59 -0.28 -4.29 4.32
C ILE A 59 -0.31 -3.18 5.38
N HIS A 60 -1.09 -2.11 5.17
CA HIS A 60 -1.26 -1.04 6.15
C HIS A 60 -1.67 -1.56 7.53
N GLU A 61 -2.66 -2.46 7.57
CA GLU A 61 -3.14 -3.09 8.81
C GLU A 61 -2.08 -4.00 9.45
N LEU A 62 -1.46 -4.88 8.66
CA LEU A 62 -0.48 -5.86 9.13
C LEU A 62 0.78 -5.21 9.68
N VAL A 63 1.27 -4.15 9.04
CA VAL A 63 2.43 -3.38 9.51
C VAL A 63 2.08 -2.41 10.64
N LYS A 64 0.80 -2.32 11.02
CA LYS A 64 0.29 -1.44 12.08
C LYS A 64 0.65 0.02 11.83
N SER A 65 0.50 0.48 10.59
CA SER A 65 0.77 1.88 10.24
C SER A 65 -0.40 2.76 10.67
N LYS A 66 -0.12 3.95 11.21
CA LYS A 66 -1.16 4.93 11.56
C LYS A 66 -1.74 5.60 10.31
N PHE A 67 -0.86 5.96 9.37
CA PHE A 67 -1.22 6.54 8.07
C PHE A 67 -0.48 5.80 6.97
N SER A 68 -1.04 5.78 5.76
CA SER A 68 -0.32 5.32 4.58
C SER A 68 -0.53 6.23 3.40
N MET A 69 0.45 6.26 2.50
CA MET A 69 0.44 6.98 1.24
C MET A 69 0.58 5.96 0.10
N GLY A 70 -0.33 6.02 -0.87
CA GLY A 70 -0.23 5.23 -2.09
C GLY A 70 0.89 5.75 -2.99
N ILE A 71 1.81 4.88 -3.39
CA ILE A 71 2.92 5.18 -4.31
C ILE A 71 2.87 4.27 -5.55
N HIS A 72 3.86 4.38 -6.44
CA HIS A 72 4.05 3.49 -7.59
C HIS A 72 2.87 3.50 -8.59
N TRP A 73 2.08 4.58 -8.66
CA TRP A 73 0.93 4.69 -9.56
C TRP A 73 0.89 6.09 -10.22
N GLY A 74 0.25 6.18 -11.39
CA GLY A 74 -0.13 7.47 -12.00
C GLY A 74 1.03 8.33 -12.53
N THR A 75 2.24 7.79 -12.60
CA THR A 75 3.43 8.50 -13.15
C THR A 75 3.91 7.88 -14.47
N TYR A 76 4.03 6.55 -14.52
CA TYR A 76 4.40 5.81 -15.73
C TYR A 76 3.35 4.74 -16.03
N HIS A 77 3.13 4.48 -17.31
CA HIS A 77 2.21 3.43 -17.75
C HIS A 77 2.91 2.07 -17.68
N MET A 78 2.80 1.39 -16.54
CA MET A 78 3.50 0.11 -16.26
C MET A 78 2.56 -1.10 -16.16
N GLY A 79 1.25 -0.88 -16.27
CA GLY A 79 0.23 -1.92 -16.23
C GLY A 79 -0.89 -1.66 -17.23
N SER A 80 -1.65 -2.70 -17.56
CA SER A 80 -2.62 -2.66 -18.67
C SER A 80 -3.89 -1.86 -18.38
N TYR A 81 -4.34 -1.81 -17.12
CA TYR A 81 -5.59 -1.14 -16.71
C TYR A 81 -5.40 -0.60 -15.28
N GLU A 82 -4.91 0.63 -15.16
CA GLU A 82 -4.76 1.30 -13.85
C GLU A 82 -5.83 2.37 -13.70
N VAL A 83 -6.57 2.34 -12.58
CA VAL A 83 -7.58 3.36 -12.26
C VAL A 83 -6.88 4.58 -11.69
N SER A 84 -7.13 5.75 -12.28
CA SER A 84 -6.30 6.94 -12.20
C SER A 84 -6.42 7.81 -10.94
N ILE A 85 -7.04 7.37 -9.84
CA ILE A 85 -6.95 8.08 -8.55
C ILE A 85 -7.28 7.10 -7.42
N LEU A 86 -6.34 6.91 -6.51
CA LEU A 86 -6.66 6.48 -5.15
C LEU A 86 -5.88 7.35 -4.15
N LYS A 87 -6.52 8.42 -3.69
CA LYS A 87 -6.03 9.18 -2.53
C LYS A 87 -6.33 8.35 -1.28
N ILE A 88 -5.42 7.46 -0.93
CA ILE A 88 -5.49 6.76 0.33
C ILE A 88 -4.86 7.66 1.41
N CYS A 89 -5.70 8.27 2.24
CA CYS A 89 -5.32 8.75 3.56
C CYS A 89 -6.15 7.94 4.55
N PHE A 90 -5.52 7.21 5.47
CA PHE A 90 -6.21 6.42 6.49
C PHE A 90 -6.21 7.15 7.85
N PRO A 91 -7.09 8.15 8.09
CA PRO A 91 -7.42 8.50 9.46
C PRO A 91 -8.42 7.44 9.93
N GLN A 92 -7.92 6.41 10.63
CA GLN A 92 -8.69 5.40 11.37
C GLN A 92 -10.15 5.13 10.92
N ARG A 93 -10.37 3.97 10.28
CA ARG A 93 -11.65 3.22 10.20
C ARG A 93 -12.75 3.64 9.21
N LYS A 94 -12.49 4.39 8.14
CA LYS A 94 -13.36 4.33 6.94
C LYS A 94 -12.55 4.44 5.65
N LEU A 95 -12.55 3.35 4.87
CA LEU A 95 -12.09 3.36 3.48
C LEU A 95 -13.16 4.02 2.62
N GLN A 96 -12.77 5.03 1.84
CA GLN A 96 -13.59 5.58 0.77
C GLN A 96 -12.86 5.32 -0.55
N PHE A 97 -13.26 4.26 -1.24
CA PHE A 97 -12.87 4.03 -2.63
C PHE A 97 -13.82 4.83 -3.51
N SER A 98 -13.33 5.88 -4.16
CA SER A 98 -14.06 6.55 -5.24
C SER A 98 -13.58 5.97 -6.56
N TYR A 99 -14.40 5.14 -7.21
CA TYR A 99 -14.17 4.72 -8.58
C TYR A 99 -14.76 5.78 -9.51
N THR A 100 -13.96 6.26 -10.45
CA THR A 100 -14.46 6.97 -11.63
C THR A 100 -14.04 6.11 -12.83
N LEU A 101 -15.01 5.48 -13.48
CA LEU A 101 -14.79 4.92 -14.81
C LEU A 101 -14.59 6.09 -15.79
N PRO A 102 -13.74 5.95 -16.82
CA PRO A 102 -13.72 6.92 -17.92
C PRO A 102 -15.08 7.00 -18.61
#